data_AF-D8RE18-F1
#
_entry.id   AF-D8RE18-F1
#
_cell.length_a   1.000
_cell.length_b   1.000
_cell.length_c   1.000
_cell.angle_alpha   90.00
_cell.angle_beta   90.00
_cell.angle_gamma   90.00
#
_symmetry.space_group_name_H-M   'P 1'
#
loop_
_entity.id
_entity.type
_entity.pdbx_description
1 polymer ?
#
loop_
_entity_poly.entity_id
_entity_poly.type
_entity_poly.pdbx_seq_one_letter_code
_entity_poly.pdbx_strand_id
1 'polypeptide(L)'
;MARAGVAVPDFAAAPTPFPPRFPPPGIPSVVRVGAIQQRSSKRYCGVCKASEKDQQDKKIEESRKFQLQATEVLAEILKSAEKEKRAEELVDNLNEEFFYIASTYLSMAKKEANVEVVNQVENALKAAMAAKDKTLRPEIRLFNKLLRDNSSAERQQTISENHAYLHEGSYFFELLDRMTKDVESQKSSPDRTKLVSQLQIIRKQTRDVAKMLKRASPSKN
;
A
#
# COMPACT_ATOMS: atom_id res chain seq x y z
N MET A 1 54.56 16.68 -9.22
CA MET A 1 53.57 15.72 -9.76
C MET A 1 52.48 15.54 -8.71
N ALA A 2 51.33 16.20 -8.91
CA ALA A 2 50.22 16.23 -7.96
C ALA A 2 49.31 15.01 -8.17
N ARG A 3 48.99 14.27 -7.11
CA ARG A 3 47.97 13.21 -7.11
C ARG A 3 46.61 13.84 -6.86
N ALA A 4 45.77 13.85 -7.90
CA ALA A 4 44.38 14.25 -7.81
C ALA A 4 43.58 13.20 -7.01
N GLY A 5 42.79 13.67 -6.06
CA GLY A 5 41.89 12.87 -5.24
C GLY A 5 40.76 12.27 -6.07
N VAL A 6 40.45 11.01 -5.78
CA VAL A 6 39.28 10.31 -6.34
C VAL A 6 38.07 10.73 -5.51
N ALA A 7 37.20 11.55 -6.11
CA ALA A 7 35.89 11.87 -5.57
C ALA A 7 35.00 10.63 -5.64
N VAL A 8 34.49 10.21 -4.49
CA VAL A 8 33.42 9.21 -4.38
C VAL A 8 32.14 9.89 -4.86
N PRO A 9 31.39 9.34 -5.85
CA PRO A 9 30.10 9.91 -6.20
C PRO A 9 29.09 9.62 -5.09
N ASP A 10 28.51 10.71 -4.60
CA ASP A 10 27.39 10.77 -3.68
C ASP A 10 26.17 10.07 -4.32
N PHE A 11 25.87 8.86 -3.86
CA PHE A 11 24.68 8.11 -4.29
C PHE A 11 23.45 8.77 -3.65
N ALA A 12 22.88 9.70 -4.39
CA ALA A 12 21.59 10.31 -4.13
C ALA A 12 20.55 9.22 -3.75
N ALA A 13 19.95 9.41 -2.57
CA ALA A 13 18.93 8.54 -2.01
C ALA A 13 17.79 8.29 -3.01
N ALA A 14 17.66 7.03 -3.44
CA ALA A 14 16.51 6.58 -4.22
C ALA A 14 15.24 6.66 -3.37
N PRO A 15 14.11 7.17 -3.91
CA PRO A 15 12.85 7.20 -3.19
C PRO A 15 12.36 5.76 -2.97
N THR A 16 12.18 5.39 -1.71
CA THR A 16 11.62 4.11 -1.30
C THR A 16 10.23 3.90 -1.93
N PRO A 17 9.91 2.72 -2.48
CA PRO A 17 8.57 2.41 -2.96
C PRO A 17 7.62 2.33 -1.75
N PHE A 18 6.77 3.34 -1.60
CA PHE A 18 5.75 3.39 -0.55
C PHE A 18 4.71 2.27 -0.78
N PRO A 19 4.41 1.41 0.21
CA PRO A 19 3.19 0.61 0.19
C PRO A 19 1.95 1.52 0.44
N PRO A 20 0.74 1.11 0.02
CA PRO A 20 -0.48 1.87 0.28
C PRO A 20 -0.70 2.04 1.79
N ARG A 21 -0.87 3.29 2.23
CA ARG A 21 -1.26 3.63 3.61
C ARG A 21 -2.77 3.43 3.77
N PHE A 22 -3.15 2.28 4.29
CA PHE A 22 -4.48 2.12 4.89
C PHE A 22 -4.52 2.89 6.23
N PRO A 23 -5.55 3.71 6.49
CA PRO A 23 -5.73 4.33 7.80
C PRO A 23 -6.06 3.25 8.84
N PRO A 24 -5.48 3.29 10.04
CA PRO A 24 -5.88 2.36 11.10
C PRO A 24 -7.31 2.67 11.57
N PRO A 25 -8.20 1.66 11.75
CA PRO A 25 -9.40 1.86 12.54
C PRO A 25 -9.02 2.17 14.00
N GLY A 26 -9.82 3.04 14.63
CA GLY A 26 -9.53 3.69 15.90
C GLY A 26 -9.13 2.76 17.04
N ILE A 27 -8.08 3.17 17.75
CA ILE A 27 -7.72 2.65 19.07
C ILE A 27 -8.90 3.01 20.01
N PRO A 28 -9.53 2.06 20.73
CA PRO A 28 -10.46 2.43 21.78
C PRO A 28 -9.67 3.15 22.90
N SER A 29 -9.97 4.44 23.07
CA SER A 29 -9.47 5.25 24.18
C SER A 29 -9.76 4.56 25.51
N VAL A 30 -8.71 4.22 26.24
CA VAL A 30 -8.80 3.72 27.61
C VAL A 30 -9.32 4.88 28.47
N VAL A 31 -10.62 4.87 28.76
CA VAL A 31 -11.25 5.80 29.69
C VAL A 31 -10.78 5.43 31.10
N ARG A 32 -9.97 6.31 31.70
CA ARG A 32 -9.56 6.23 33.10
C ARG A 32 -10.73 6.71 33.97
N VAL A 33 -11.61 5.79 34.38
CA VAL A 33 -12.69 6.11 35.33
C VAL A 33 -12.15 5.96 36.75
N GLY A 34 -12.03 7.11 37.43
CA GLY A 34 -11.73 7.20 38.85
C GLY A 34 -12.85 6.62 39.71
N ALA A 35 -12.45 6.10 40.87
CA ALA A 35 -13.23 5.39 41.87
C ALA A 35 -14.58 6.04 42.25
N ILE A 36 -15.63 5.23 42.29
CA ILE A 36 -16.74 5.38 43.24
C ILE A 36 -17.04 4.01 43.85
N GLN A 37 -16.90 3.97 45.16
CA GLN A 37 -17.25 2.88 46.05
C GLN A 37 -18.77 2.90 46.29
N GLN A 38 -19.48 1.78 46.11
CA GLN A 38 -20.45 1.24 47.08
C GLN A 38 -21.15 -0.05 46.63
N ARG A 39 -21.09 -1.00 47.57
CA ARG A 39 -21.89 -2.21 47.82
C ARG A 39 -23.17 -2.37 46.98
N SER A 40 -23.26 -3.49 46.24
CA SER A 40 -24.47 -4.32 46.25
C SER A 40 -24.13 -5.78 45.92
N SER A 41 -24.65 -6.68 46.74
CA SER A 41 -24.48 -8.13 46.65
C SER A 41 -25.25 -8.64 45.42
N LYS A 42 -24.54 -9.02 44.35
CA LYS A 42 -25.09 -9.77 43.22
C LYS A 42 -24.29 -11.06 43.06
N ARG A 43 -24.98 -12.18 43.22
CA ARG A 43 -24.46 -13.53 42.98
C ARG A 43 -23.81 -13.57 41.60
N TYR A 44 -22.49 -13.79 41.57
CA TYR A 44 -21.75 -13.96 40.33
C TYR A 44 -22.20 -15.27 39.69
N CYS A 45 -22.89 -15.18 38.55
CA CYS A 45 -23.07 -16.30 37.64
C CYS A 45 -21.69 -16.61 37.03
N GLY A 46 -21.04 -17.67 37.53
CA GLY A 46 -19.74 -18.15 37.05
C GLY A 46 -19.75 -18.68 35.60
N VAL A 47 -20.93 -18.69 34.96
CA VAL A 47 -21.13 -19.26 33.61
C VAL A 47 -20.87 -18.24 32.49
N CYS A 48 -20.85 -16.93 32.79
CA CYS A 48 -20.64 -15.91 31.75
C CYS A 48 -19.17 -15.64 31.39
N LYS A 49 -18.20 -16.01 32.25
CA LYS A 49 -16.76 -15.75 32.02
C LYS A 49 -16.08 -16.79 31.12
N ALA A 50 -16.65 -17.99 30.99
CA ALA A 50 -16.14 -19.01 30.07
C ALA A 50 -16.37 -18.58 28.62
N SER A 51 -17.57 -18.04 28.32
CA SER A 51 -17.92 -17.60 26.96
C SER A 51 -17.05 -16.46 26.40
N GLU A 52 -16.57 -15.54 27.23
CA GLU A 52 -15.70 -14.44 26.77
C GLU A 52 -14.26 -14.93 26.52
N LYS A 53 -13.76 -15.83 27.38
CA LYS A 53 -12.44 -16.45 27.21
C LYS A 53 -12.40 -17.35 25.97
N ASP A 54 -13.41 -18.18 25.78
CA ASP A 54 -13.51 -19.08 24.62
C ASP A 54 -13.64 -18.28 23.31
N GLN A 55 -14.32 -17.12 23.31
CA GLN A 55 -14.38 -16.22 22.16
C GLN A 55 -13.04 -15.52 21.90
N GLN A 56 -12.31 -15.18 22.95
CA GLN A 56 -11.00 -14.54 22.83
C GLN A 56 -9.94 -15.54 22.35
N ASP A 57 -9.95 -16.77 22.85
CA ASP A 57 -9.05 -17.83 22.43
C ASP A 57 -9.29 -18.22 20.96
N LYS A 58 -10.55 -18.31 20.52
CA LYS A 58 -10.89 -18.50 19.10
C LYS A 58 -10.37 -17.39 18.20
N LYS A 59 -10.50 -16.12 18.61
CA LYS A 59 -9.97 -14.97 17.85
C LYS A 59 -8.44 -15.00 17.76
N ILE A 60 -7.77 -15.41 18.83
CA ILE A 60 -6.31 -15.56 18.86
C ILE A 60 -5.87 -16.68 17.91
N GLU A 61 -6.58 -17.80 17.93
CA GLU A 61 -6.28 -18.95 17.07
C GLU A 61 -6.50 -18.64 15.58
N GLU A 62 -7.60 -17.96 15.25
CA GLU A 62 -7.87 -17.45 13.90
C GLU A 62 -6.77 -16.46 13.45
N SER A 63 -6.43 -15.49 14.29
CA SER A 63 -5.36 -14.51 13.98
C SER A 63 -4.02 -15.20 13.73
N ARG A 64 -3.69 -16.23 14.52
CA ARG A 64 -2.46 -16.99 14.36
C ARG A 64 -2.45 -17.79 13.06
N LYS A 65 -3.60 -18.35 12.68
CA LYS A 65 -3.75 -19.08 11.41
C LYS A 65 -3.50 -18.17 10.21
N PHE A 66 -4.08 -16.97 10.20
CA PHE A 66 -3.85 -15.99 9.13
C PHE A 66 -2.39 -15.54 9.06
N GLN A 67 -1.75 -15.31 10.21
CA GLN A 67 -0.33 -14.98 10.26
C GLN A 67 0.55 -16.10 9.68
N LEU A 68 0.28 -17.36 10.04
CA LEU A 68 1.02 -18.51 9.52
C LEU A 68 0.85 -18.63 8.01
N GLN A 69 -0.39 -18.55 7.51
CA GLN A 69 -0.67 -18.62 6.07
C GLN A 69 0.02 -17.49 5.29
N ALA A 70 -0.08 -16.25 5.76
CA ALA A 70 0.62 -15.11 5.15
C ALA A 70 2.14 -15.31 5.13
N THR A 71 2.70 -15.88 6.20
CA THR A 71 4.13 -16.16 6.32
C THR A 71 4.56 -17.30 5.40
N GLU A 72 3.75 -18.35 5.26
CA GLU A 72 3.98 -19.46 4.34
C GLU A 72 4.00 -18.99 2.90
N VAL A 73 3.02 -18.18 2.48
CA VAL A 73 2.97 -17.59 1.13
C VAL A 73 4.21 -16.74 0.85
N LEU A 74 4.64 -15.93 1.82
CA LEU A 74 5.87 -15.13 1.69
C LEU A 74 7.10 -16.04 1.54
N ALA A 75 7.20 -17.09 2.34
CA ALA A 75 8.29 -18.05 2.27
C ALA A 75 8.34 -18.79 0.92
N GLU A 76 7.20 -19.16 0.36
CA GLU A 76 7.11 -19.79 -0.96
C GLU A 76 7.61 -18.87 -2.07
N ILE A 77 7.23 -17.58 -2.04
CA ILE A 77 7.72 -16.60 -3.02
C ILE A 77 9.23 -16.38 -2.85
N LEU A 78 9.72 -16.29 -1.61
CA LEU A 78 11.15 -16.08 -1.33
C LEU A 78 12.02 -17.25 -1.82
N LYS A 79 11.57 -18.48 -1.59
CA LYS A 79 12.25 -19.72 -2.02
C LYS A 79 12.26 -19.89 -3.53
N SER A 80 11.29 -19.31 -4.25
CA SER A 80 11.22 -19.44 -5.70
C SER A 80 12.37 -18.71 -6.40
N ALA A 81 12.97 -19.39 -7.38
CA ALA A 81 13.86 -18.77 -8.34
C ALA A 81 13.10 -17.75 -9.21
N GLU A 82 11.89 -18.11 -9.64
CA GLU A 82 10.97 -17.27 -10.41
C GLU A 82 9.89 -16.67 -9.49
N LYS A 83 10.20 -15.53 -8.86
CA LYS A 83 9.32 -14.89 -7.86
C LYS A 83 8.02 -14.39 -8.48
N GLU A 84 8.09 -13.83 -9.69
CA GLU A 84 6.93 -13.27 -10.39
C GLU A 84 5.91 -14.36 -10.73
N LYS A 85 6.35 -15.45 -11.35
CA LYS A 85 5.49 -16.57 -11.68
C LYS A 85 4.86 -17.21 -10.44
N ARG A 86 5.65 -17.40 -9.37
CA ARG A 86 5.10 -17.96 -8.13
C ARG A 86 4.07 -17.04 -7.47
N ALA A 87 4.29 -15.73 -7.54
CA ALA A 87 3.33 -14.74 -7.05
C ALA A 87 2.02 -14.75 -7.86
N GLU A 88 2.09 -14.99 -9.18
CA GLU A 88 0.90 -15.14 -10.02
C GLU A 88 0.09 -16.40 -9.67
N GLU A 89 0.76 -17.52 -9.44
CA GLU A 89 0.10 -18.77 -9.02
C GLU A 89 -0.59 -18.63 -7.66
N LEU A 90 -0.03 -17.80 -6.77
CA LEU A 90 -0.56 -17.56 -5.43
C LEU A 90 -1.41 -16.28 -5.34
N VAL A 91 -1.83 -15.71 -6.47
CA VAL A 91 -2.44 -14.37 -6.51
C VAL A 91 -3.64 -14.24 -5.58
N ASP A 92 -4.45 -15.28 -5.43
CA ASP A 92 -5.63 -15.28 -4.54
C ASP A 92 -5.26 -15.12 -3.06
N ASN A 93 -4.08 -15.64 -2.67
CA ASN A 93 -3.57 -15.58 -1.30
C ASN A 93 -2.82 -14.27 -0.99
N LEU A 94 -2.55 -13.41 -1.98
CA LEU A 94 -1.89 -12.11 -1.76
C LEU A 94 -2.89 -11.06 -1.22
N ASN A 95 -3.52 -11.35 -0.10
CA ASN A 95 -4.53 -10.49 0.53
C ASN A 95 -3.89 -9.37 1.38
N GLU A 96 -4.73 -8.55 2.04
CA GLU A 96 -4.28 -7.47 2.92
C GLU A 96 -3.39 -7.99 4.06
N GLU A 97 -3.73 -9.14 4.64
CA GLU A 97 -2.98 -9.77 5.73
C GLU A 97 -1.58 -10.18 5.27
N PHE A 98 -1.46 -10.76 4.07
CA PHE A 98 -0.18 -11.05 3.45
C PHE A 98 0.70 -9.80 3.36
N PHE A 99 0.18 -8.71 2.79
CA PHE A 99 0.95 -7.47 2.64
C PHE A 99 1.29 -6.83 4.00
N TYR A 100 0.38 -6.91 4.97
CA TYR A 100 0.63 -6.43 6.33
C TYR A 100 1.79 -7.19 6.99
N ILE A 101 1.75 -8.52 6.98
CA ILE A 101 2.78 -9.37 7.60
C ILE A 101 4.12 -9.24 6.86
N ALA A 102 4.12 -9.28 5.53
CA ALA A 102 5.34 -9.10 4.74
C ALA A 102 5.98 -7.71 4.95
N SER A 103 5.18 -6.65 5.12
CA SER A 103 5.70 -5.32 5.45
C SER A 103 6.31 -5.22 6.85
N THR A 104 5.79 -6.02 7.80
CA THR A 104 6.34 -6.14 9.15
C THR A 104 7.70 -6.81 9.10
N TYR A 105 7.84 -7.93 8.38
CA TYR A 105 9.13 -8.58 8.16
C TYR A 105 10.15 -7.66 7.48
N LEU A 106 9.73 -6.91 6.46
CA LEU A 106 10.59 -5.92 5.81
C LEU A 106 11.06 -4.85 6.81
N SER A 107 10.17 -4.36 7.65
CA SER A 107 10.48 -3.34 8.65
C SER A 107 11.44 -3.86 9.72
N MET A 108 11.30 -5.12 10.13
CA MET A 108 12.24 -5.79 11.05
C MET A 108 13.61 -5.94 10.40
N ALA A 109 13.68 -6.44 9.16
CA ALA A 109 14.95 -6.59 8.43
C ALA A 109 15.68 -5.25 8.25
N LYS A 110 14.94 -4.15 8.00
CA LYS A 110 15.49 -2.79 7.94
C LYS A 110 16.05 -2.32 9.27
N LYS A 111 15.37 -2.61 10.38
CA LYS A 111 15.85 -2.27 11.74
C LYS A 111 17.12 -3.05 12.11
N GLU A 112 17.22 -4.30 11.67
CA GLU A 112 18.38 -5.16 11.88
C GLU A 112 19.54 -4.85 10.91
N ALA A 113 19.36 -3.88 10.00
CA ALA A 113 20.32 -3.50 8.96
C ALA A 113 20.79 -4.69 8.08
N ASN A 114 19.95 -5.72 7.94
CA ASN A 114 20.24 -6.89 7.13
C ASN A 114 19.88 -6.61 5.66
N VAL A 115 20.82 -6.01 4.93
CA VAL A 115 20.61 -5.54 3.54
C VAL A 115 20.20 -6.68 2.60
N GLU A 116 20.76 -7.87 2.78
CA GLU A 116 20.43 -9.03 1.94
C GLU A 116 18.97 -9.45 2.12
N VAL A 117 18.53 -9.59 3.37
CA VAL A 117 17.13 -9.95 3.67
C VAL A 117 16.17 -8.85 3.25
N VAL A 118 16.53 -7.58 3.45
CA VAL A 118 15.74 -6.44 2.94
C VAL A 118 15.54 -6.57 1.43
N ASN A 119 16.61 -6.78 0.66
CA ASN A 119 16.51 -6.92 -0.79
C ASN A 119 15.66 -8.12 -1.21
N GLN A 120 15.80 -9.26 -0.53
CA GLN A 120 15.01 -10.45 -0.83
C GLN A 120 13.51 -10.21 -0.58
N VAL A 121 13.16 -9.64 0.58
CA VAL A 121 11.77 -9.35 0.95
C VAL A 121 11.18 -8.26 0.05
N GLU A 122 11.95 -7.22 -0.29
CA GLU A 122 11.51 -6.18 -1.24
C GLU A 122 11.24 -6.76 -2.63
N ASN A 123 12.09 -7.66 -3.12
CA ASN A 123 11.89 -8.29 -4.42
C ASN A 123 10.66 -9.22 -4.42
N ALA A 124 10.45 -9.98 -3.35
CA ALA A 124 9.24 -10.80 -3.19
C ALA A 124 7.97 -9.93 -3.14
N LEU A 125 7.99 -8.82 -2.39
CA LEU A 125 6.89 -7.88 -2.32
C LEU A 125 6.62 -7.20 -3.67
N LYS A 126 7.65 -6.83 -4.44
CA LYS A 126 7.50 -6.29 -5.80
C LYS A 126 6.82 -7.30 -6.72
N ALA A 127 7.25 -8.56 -6.70
CA ALA A 127 6.62 -9.63 -7.47
C ALA A 127 5.15 -9.84 -7.09
N ALA A 128 4.85 -9.89 -5.78
CA ALA A 128 3.49 -10.01 -5.27
C ALA A 128 2.60 -8.83 -5.68
N MET A 129 3.10 -7.60 -5.57
CA MET A 129 2.37 -6.41 -6.02
C MET A 129 2.13 -6.43 -7.53
N ALA A 130 3.11 -6.83 -8.33
CA ALA A 130 2.95 -6.93 -9.78
C ALA A 130 1.90 -7.98 -10.18
N ALA A 131 1.88 -9.13 -9.50
CA ALA A 131 0.87 -10.16 -9.71
C ALA A 131 -0.54 -9.66 -9.35
N LYS A 132 -0.70 -8.97 -8.21
CA LYS A 132 -1.99 -8.36 -7.84
C LYS A 132 -2.40 -7.22 -8.77
N ASP A 133 -1.47 -6.37 -9.21
CA ASP A 133 -1.77 -5.28 -10.14
C ASP A 133 -2.40 -5.82 -11.44
N LYS A 134 -1.99 -7.01 -11.91
CA LYS A 134 -2.55 -7.63 -13.13
C LYS A 134 -4.03 -7.98 -13.01
N THR A 135 -4.54 -8.23 -11.81
CA THR A 135 -5.97 -8.57 -11.59
C THR A 135 -6.85 -7.33 -11.45
N LEU A 136 -6.25 -6.14 -11.30
CA LEU A 136 -6.97 -4.89 -11.15
C LEU A 136 -7.50 -4.39 -12.50
N ARG A 137 -8.58 -3.62 -12.43
CA ARG A 137 -9.12 -2.90 -13.58
C ARG A 137 -8.06 -2.00 -14.24
N PRO A 138 -8.08 -1.83 -15.57
CA PRO A 138 -7.08 -1.02 -16.28
C PRO A 138 -6.90 0.40 -15.73
N GLU A 139 -7.99 1.05 -15.30
CA GLU A 139 -7.96 2.40 -14.74
C GLU A 139 -7.22 2.45 -13.39
N ILE A 140 -7.38 1.41 -12.56
CA ILE A 140 -6.68 1.29 -11.28
C ILE A 140 -5.20 1.00 -11.52
N ARG A 141 -4.88 0.15 -12.50
CA ARG A 141 -3.50 -0.12 -12.92
C ARG A 141 -2.81 1.15 -13.42
N LEU A 142 -3.50 1.94 -14.25
CA LEU A 142 -3.01 3.23 -14.73
C LEU A 142 -2.74 4.17 -13.56
N PHE A 143 -3.68 4.27 -12.62
CA PHE A 143 -3.51 5.10 -11.43
C PHE A 143 -2.28 4.68 -10.60
N ASN A 144 -2.11 3.37 -10.33
CA ASN A 144 -0.95 2.84 -9.63
C ASN A 144 0.37 3.13 -10.37
N LYS A 145 0.38 3.03 -11.71
CA LYS A 145 1.55 3.37 -12.52
C LYS A 145 1.91 4.87 -12.39
N LEU A 146 0.92 5.76 -12.51
CA LEU A 146 1.13 7.20 -12.39
C LEU A 146 1.61 7.65 -11.00
N LEU A 147 1.26 6.91 -9.94
CA LEU A 147 1.79 7.13 -8.59
C LEU A 147 3.25 6.68 -8.44
N ARG A 148 3.73 5.73 -9.25
CA ARG A 148 5.11 5.24 -9.21
C ARG A 148 6.05 6.04 -10.11
N ASP A 149 5.52 6.66 -11.15
CA ASP A 149 6.31 7.49 -12.08
C ASP A 149 6.89 8.71 -11.36
N ASN A 150 8.22 8.81 -11.31
CA ASN A 150 8.94 9.83 -10.54
C ASN A 150 9.11 11.14 -11.32
N SER A 151 9.11 11.07 -12.65
CA SER A 151 9.31 12.24 -13.52
C SER A 151 8.02 12.72 -14.19
N SER A 152 8.03 13.97 -14.67
CA SER A 152 6.93 14.50 -15.47
C SER A 152 6.88 13.86 -16.87
N ALA A 153 8.04 13.48 -17.42
CA ALA A 153 8.14 12.91 -18.76
C ALA A 153 7.58 11.48 -18.80
N GLU A 154 7.96 10.62 -17.84
CA GLU A 154 7.41 9.27 -17.68
C GLU A 154 5.88 9.32 -17.53
N ARG A 155 5.38 10.24 -16.70
CA ARG A 155 3.93 10.42 -16.55
C ARG A 155 3.24 10.81 -17.84
N GLN A 156 3.79 11.77 -18.61
CA GLN A 156 3.20 12.16 -19.89
C GLN A 156 3.15 10.99 -20.87
N GLN A 157 4.19 10.17 -20.92
CA GLN A 157 4.21 8.96 -21.74
C GLN A 157 3.18 7.93 -21.27
N THR A 158 3.11 7.65 -19.96
CA THR A 158 2.10 6.74 -19.39
C THR A 158 0.68 7.22 -19.72
N ILE A 159 0.42 8.53 -19.64
CA ILE A 159 -0.87 9.15 -19.95
C ILE A 159 -1.21 9.00 -21.43
N SER A 160 -0.26 9.25 -22.34
CA SER A 160 -0.51 9.15 -23.79
C SER A 160 -0.78 7.71 -24.23
N GLU A 161 -0.01 6.74 -23.71
CA GLU A 161 -0.20 5.31 -23.95
C GLU A 161 -1.58 4.80 -23.51
N ASN A 162 -2.15 5.41 -22.47
CA ASN A 162 -3.37 4.94 -21.81
C ASN A 162 -4.55 5.91 -21.96
N HIS A 163 -4.50 6.79 -22.97
CA HIS A 163 -5.50 7.85 -23.17
C HIS A 163 -6.94 7.35 -23.33
N ALA A 164 -7.13 6.10 -23.78
CA ALA A 164 -8.44 5.46 -23.91
C ALA A 164 -9.24 5.45 -22.59
N TYR A 165 -8.55 5.44 -21.44
CA TYR A 165 -9.16 5.43 -20.12
C TYR A 165 -9.35 6.83 -19.51
N LEU A 166 -9.00 7.89 -20.24
CA LEU A 166 -8.88 9.27 -19.73
C LEU A 166 -9.89 10.25 -20.32
N HIS A 167 -11.09 9.78 -20.66
CA HIS A 167 -12.17 10.66 -21.12
C HIS A 167 -12.87 11.39 -19.97
N GLU A 168 -13.56 12.49 -20.29
CA GLU A 168 -14.41 13.22 -19.34
C GLU A 168 -15.49 12.25 -18.80
N GLY A 169 -15.64 12.19 -17.47
CA GLY A 169 -16.55 11.24 -16.80
C GLY A 169 -16.06 9.79 -16.74
N SER A 170 -14.81 9.50 -17.10
CA SER A 170 -14.25 8.15 -16.90
C SER A 170 -14.13 7.79 -15.42
N TYR A 171 -14.23 6.48 -15.14
CA TYR A 171 -14.02 5.93 -13.80
C TYR A 171 -12.66 6.32 -13.21
N PHE A 172 -11.65 6.54 -14.05
CA PHE A 172 -10.33 7.02 -13.60
C PHE A 172 -10.42 8.34 -12.83
N PHE A 173 -11.16 9.33 -13.33
CA PHE A 173 -11.28 10.62 -12.65
C PHE A 173 -12.12 10.54 -11.38
N GLU A 174 -13.16 9.69 -11.36
CA GLU A 174 -13.94 9.42 -10.15
C GLU A 174 -13.07 8.78 -9.05
N LEU A 175 -12.26 7.79 -9.42
CA LEU A 175 -11.30 7.14 -8.53
C LEU A 175 -10.28 8.14 -7.98
N LEU A 176 -9.69 8.96 -8.86
CA LEU A 176 -8.72 9.98 -8.47
C LEU A 176 -9.31 11.00 -7.50
N ASP A 177 -10.54 11.45 -7.75
CA ASP A 177 -11.23 12.40 -6.89
C ASP A 177 -11.58 11.77 -5.53
N ARG A 178 -12.01 10.50 -5.51
CA ARG A 178 -12.27 9.74 -4.27
C ARG A 178 -11.00 9.59 -3.44
N MET A 179 -9.91 9.10 -4.03
CA MET A 179 -8.63 8.93 -3.36
C MET A 179 -8.08 10.24 -2.82
N THR A 180 -8.21 11.33 -3.56
CA THR A 180 -7.77 12.66 -3.10
C THR A 180 -8.55 13.08 -1.85
N LYS A 181 -9.89 12.96 -1.86
CA LYS A 181 -10.73 13.28 -0.70
C LYS A 181 -10.42 12.39 0.49
N ASP A 182 -10.22 11.09 0.26
CA ASP A 182 -9.92 10.13 1.32
C ASP A 182 -8.60 10.50 2.01
N VAL A 183 -7.55 10.83 1.25
CA VAL A 183 -6.25 11.26 1.81
C VAL A 183 -6.37 12.62 2.51
N GLU A 184 -7.12 13.57 1.96
CA GLU A 184 -7.34 14.89 2.57
C GLU A 184 -8.07 14.80 3.92
N SER A 185 -8.98 13.83 4.06
CA SER A 185 -9.72 13.58 5.31
C SER A 185 -8.86 12.97 6.43
N GLN A 186 -7.68 12.44 6.11
CA GLN A 186 -6.77 11.89 7.11
C GLN A 186 -6.06 12.99 7.93
N LYS A 187 -5.61 12.62 9.13
CA LYS A 187 -4.84 13.52 10.01
C LYS A 187 -3.61 14.08 9.29
N SER A 188 -3.32 15.35 9.57
CA SER A 188 -2.19 16.05 8.95
C SER A 188 -0.86 15.38 9.30
N SER A 189 -0.09 15.05 8.26
CA SER A 189 1.27 14.53 8.36
C SER A 189 2.08 14.97 7.13
N PRO A 190 3.43 15.02 7.22
CA PRO A 190 4.27 15.34 6.07
C PRO A 190 4.01 14.43 4.86
N ASP A 191 3.79 13.14 5.12
CA ASP A 191 3.53 12.15 4.07
C ASP A 191 2.17 12.36 3.41
N ARG A 192 1.15 12.75 4.18
CA ARG A 192 -0.16 13.12 3.63
C ARG A 192 -0.01 14.29 2.66
N THR A 193 0.71 15.34 3.04
CA THR A 193 0.90 16.53 2.20
C THR A 193 1.63 16.20 0.90
N LYS A 194 2.66 15.34 0.95
CA LYS A 194 3.35 14.84 -0.25
C LYS A 194 2.43 14.04 -1.17
N LEU A 195 1.58 13.18 -0.60
CA LEU A 195 0.67 12.36 -1.38
C LEU A 195 -0.42 13.22 -2.05
N VAL A 196 -1.01 14.17 -1.32
CA VAL A 196 -2.02 15.10 -1.88
C VAL A 196 -1.41 15.91 -3.02
N SER A 197 -0.20 16.44 -2.85
CA SER A 197 0.44 17.22 -3.93
C SER A 197 0.71 16.35 -5.15
N GLN A 198 1.14 15.10 -4.97
CA GLN A 198 1.33 14.16 -6.07
C GLN A 198 0.02 13.88 -6.82
N LEU A 199 -1.08 13.61 -6.09
CA LEU A 199 -2.40 13.37 -6.68
C LEU A 199 -2.91 14.59 -7.47
N GLN A 200 -2.70 15.80 -6.94
CA GLN A 200 -3.07 17.03 -7.64
C GLN A 200 -2.26 17.24 -8.93
N ILE A 201 -0.96 16.92 -8.92
CA ILE A 201 -0.13 17.01 -10.13
C ILE A 201 -0.61 15.99 -11.17
N ILE A 202 -0.88 14.74 -10.77
CA ILE A 202 -1.43 13.71 -11.67
C ILE A 202 -2.75 14.17 -12.27
N ARG A 203 -3.65 14.73 -11.45
CA ARG A 203 -4.95 15.26 -11.91
C ARG A 203 -4.80 16.36 -12.94
N LYS A 204 -3.87 17.29 -12.73
CA LYS A 204 -3.61 18.38 -13.66
C LYS A 204 -3.06 17.85 -14.98
N GLN A 205 -2.02 17.01 -14.93
CA GLN A 205 -1.36 16.47 -16.11
C GLN A 205 -2.31 15.60 -16.96
N THR A 206 -3.10 14.73 -16.33
CA THR A 206 -4.07 13.89 -17.05
C THR A 206 -5.15 14.72 -17.75
N ARG A 207 -5.65 15.78 -17.10
CA ARG A 207 -6.61 16.71 -17.73
C ARG A 207 -6.00 17.50 -18.88
N ASP A 208 -4.78 18.00 -18.72
CA ASP A 208 -4.13 18.80 -19.74
C ASP A 208 -3.86 17.97 -21.00
N VAL A 209 -3.36 16.74 -20.84
CA VAL A 209 -3.15 15.82 -21.97
C VAL A 209 -4.47 15.36 -22.59
N ALA A 210 -5.49 15.05 -21.79
CA ALA A 210 -6.81 14.69 -22.33
C ALA A 210 -7.40 15.82 -23.19
N LYS A 211 -7.26 17.08 -22.76
CA LYS A 211 -7.65 18.25 -23.56
C LYS A 211 -6.83 18.39 -24.84
N MET A 212 -5.51 18.17 -24.78
CA MET A 212 -4.65 18.23 -25.96
C MET A 212 -5.02 17.15 -26.98
N LEU A 213 -5.27 15.91 -26.54
CA LEU A 213 -5.66 14.81 -27.42
C LEU A 213 -7.03 15.05 -28.07
N LYS A 214 -8.01 15.59 -27.32
CA LYS A 214 -9.32 16.00 -27.87
C LYS A 214 -9.20 17.09 -28.94
N ARG A 215 -8.21 17.98 -28.81
CA ARG A 215 -7.94 19.02 -29.84
C ARG A 215 -7.18 18.46 -31.05
N ALA A 216 -6.34 17.45 -30.86
CA ALA A 216 -5.55 16.83 -31.92
C ALA A 216 -6.34 15.82 -32.77
N SER A 217 -7.52 15.38 -32.30
CA SER A 217 -8.44 14.51 -33.04
C SER A 217 -9.69 15.30 -33.47
N PRO A 218 -9.61 16.11 -34.55
CA PRO A 218 -10.79 16.76 -35.09
C PRO A 218 -11.75 15.68 -35.60
N SER A 219 -13.02 15.79 -35.18
CA SER A 219 -14.15 15.02 -35.71
C SER A 219 -14.07 15.02 -37.24
N LYS A 220 -13.77 13.85 -37.83
CA LYS A 220 -14.09 13.62 -39.24
C LYS A 220 -15.61 13.47 -39.29
N ASN A 221 -16.29 14.57 -39.57
CA ASN A 221 -17.66 14.56 -40.08
C ASN A 221 -17.64 14.06 -41.53
#